data_AF-A0A3S3S3R3-F1
#
_entry.id   AF-A0A3S3S3R3-F1
#
_cell.length_a   1.000
_cell.length_b   1.000
_cell.length_c   1.000
_cell.angle_alpha   90.00
_cell.angle_beta   90.00
_cell.angle_gamma   90.00
#
_symmetry.space_group_name_H-M   'P 1'
#
loop_
_entity.id
_entity.type
_entity.pdbx_description
1 polymer ?
#
loop_
_entity_poly.entity_id
_entity_poly.type
_entity_poly.pdbx_seq_one_letter_code
_entity_poly.pdbx_strand_id
1 'polypeptide(L)'
;MTALQVGSGAAIPYRYLTRHMGIFGATGSGKSTTLGAVAERAPCPVLILDAKGDLASLGQHLMRPAMRIDTMGADLIARALDLSDAQAGALQIALAWAEDSSRAVVTLADLRDLLNDSLQHDLGGRYGLISPVSVAAVQRALLRLERGAPWAFDMPRHDPRDTQGITVYAAAELTRLPGLYGAFVAHTLETLYSGLGEVGDVAAPGLMVLIDEAHLAFDGATAAVVRRIEQITRLIRSKGVGLIYVTQSPSDLPYIVAGQLATRIQHALRASTPQHHKALRAAAETMPGNISAASILGLATGQAIVSAPDEAGKPFPGRVVAIQRGRLPLHAVDLPTPTAPRQRPRRPAPSQTAPAAPRPRPWYFWPLLCFVALWSAVALGYVPH
;
A
#
# COMPACT_ATOMS: atom_id res chain seq x y z
N MET A 1 -5.19 -10.05 32.87
CA MET A 1 -3.78 -9.65 32.73
C MET A 1 -3.76 -8.18 32.27
N THR A 2 -2.85 -7.34 32.76
CA THR A 2 -2.71 -5.92 32.36
C THR A 2 -1.45 -5.66 31.52
N ALA A 3 -0.75 -6.74 31.15
CA ALA A 3 0.50 -6.69 30.41
C ALA A 3 0.63 -7.91 29.48
N LEU A 4 1.28 -7.69 28.33
CA LEU A 4 1.60 -8.70 27.34
C LEU A 4 2.88 -9.41 27.74
N GLN A 5 2.82 -10.72 27.95
CA GLN A 5 3.98 -11.53 28.30
C GLN A 5 4.75 -11.95 27.05
N VAL A 6 6.02 -11.54 26.97
CA VAL A 6 6.94 -11.91 25.88
C VAL A 6 7.73 -13.17 26.26
N GLY A 7 8.10 -13.28 27.53
CA GLY A 7 8.79 -14.43 28.12
C GLY A 7 8.94 -14.24 29.63
N SER A 8 9.58 -15.20 30.30
CA SER A 8 9.76 -15.16 31.76
C SER A 8 10.50 -13.88 32.19
N GLY A 9 9.80 -13.01 32.93
CA GLY A 9 10.37 -11.76 33.43
C GLY A 9 10.37 -10.59 32.44
N ALA A 10 9.68 -10.69 31.28
CA ALA A 10 9.47 -9.57 30.38
C ALA A 10 7.98 -9.42 30.01
N ALA A 11 7.37 -8.42 30.62
CA ALA A 11 5.98 -8.03 30.41
C ALA A 11 5.94 -6.60 29.86
N ILE A 12 5.05 -6.36 28.91
CA ILE A 12 4.82 -5.03 28.33
C ILE A 12 3.44 -4.57 28.81
N PRO A 13 3.34 -3.54 29.66
CA PRO A 13 2.03 -3.02 30.08
C PRO A 13 1.20 -2.61 28.86
N TYR A 14 -0.08 -3.00 28.82
CA TYR A 14 -0.92 -2.81 27.63
C TYR A 14 -1.03 -1.35 27.18
N ARG A 15 -1.05 -0.41 28.12
CA ARG A 15 -1.06 1.04 27.85
C ARG A 15 0.12 1.52 27.00
N TYR A 16 1.22 0.77 26.97
CA TYR A 16 2.42 1.11 26.18
C TYR A 16 2.49 0.44 24.82
N LEU A 17 1.55 -0.45 24.48
CA LEU A 17 1.48 -1.04 23.13
C LEU A 17 1.16 0.00 22.06
N THR A 18 0.45 1.09 22.41
CA THR A 18 0.24 2.24 21.53
C THR A 18 1.49 3.10 21.31
N ARG A 19 2.57 2.87 22.08
CA ARG A 19 3.89 3.53 21.90
C ARG A 19 4.85 2.72 21.02
N HIS A 20 4.29 1.81 20.22
CA HIS A 20 4.95 1.06 19.16
C HIS A 20 6.08 0.13 19.62
N MET A 21 6.36 -0.86 18.78
CA MET A 21 7.35 -1.88 19.04
C MET A 21 8.24 -2.11 17.82
N GLY A 22 9.52 -2.38 18.07
CA GLY A 22 10.43 -2.97 17.10
C GLY A 22 10.76 -4.42 17.45
N ILE A 23 10.64 -5.33 16.48
CA ILE A 23 11.15 -6.71 16.56
C ILE A 23 12.26 -6.86 15.53
N PHE A 24 13.47 -7.12 15.99
CA PHE A 24 14.68 -7.12 15.18
C PHE A 24 15.43 -8.45 15.28
N GLY A 25 16.23 -8.79 14.27
CA GLY A 25 17.10 -9.96 14.29
C GLY A 25 17.32 -10.58 12.91
N ALA A 26 18.34 -11.43 12.79
CA ALA A 26 18.64 -12.11 11.53
C ALA A 26 17.54 -13.11 11.13
N THR A 27 17.56 -13.57 9.88
CA THR A 27 16.72 -14.69 9.43
C THR A 27 16.98 -15.95 10.27
N GLY A 28 15.90 -16.59 10.74
CA GLY A 28 15.96 -17.77 11.60
C GLY A 28 16.18 -17.51 13.09
N SER A 29 16.35 -16.25 13.53
CA SER A 29 16.63 -15.92 14.94
C SER A 29 15.42 -16.00 15.89
N GLY A 30 14.20 -16.12 15.35
CA GLY A 30 12.95 -16.23 16.11
C GLY A 30 11.98 -15.05 15.97
N LYS A 31 12.21 -14.11 15.04
CA LYS A 31 11.31 -12.96 14.80
C LYS A 31 9.84 -13.36 14.60
N SER A 32 9.54 -14.24 13.64
CA SER A 32 8.17 -14.71 13.35
C SER A 32 7.53 -15.38 14.57
N THR A 33 8.33 -16.10 15.38
CA THR A 33 7.88 -16.72 16.62
C THR A 33 7.46 -15.69 17.68
N THR A 34 8.27 -14.64 17.87
CA THR A 34 7.91 -13.52 18.77
C THR A 34 6.68 -12.79 18.24
N LEU A 35 6.63 -12.52 16.94
CA LEU A 35 5.49 -11.88 16.30
C LEU A 35 4.20 -12.65 16.58
N GLY A 36 4.18 -13.96 16.30
CA GLY A 36 3.00 -14.79 16.55
C GLY A 36 2.60 -14.81 18.03
N ALA A 37 3.58 -14.92 18.93
CA ALA A 37 3.31 -14.86 20.37
C ALA A 37 2.72 -13.50 20.81
N VAL A 38 3.19 -12.39 20.24
CA VAL A 38 2.64 -11.05 20.51
C VAL A 38 1.24 -10.92 19.92
N ALA A 39 1.00 -11.38 18.70
CA ALA A 39 -0.31 -11.34 18.05
C ALA A 39 -1.36 -12.12 18.83
N GLU A 40 -1.04 -13.35 19.27
CA GLU A 40 -1.95 -14.20 20.05
C GLU A 40 -2.28 -13.65 21.44
N ARG A 41 -1.35 -12.91 22.05
CA ARG A 41 -1.48 -12.39 23.42
C ARG A 41 -1.88 -10.92 23.47
N ALA A 42 -2.09 -10.29 22.32
CA ALA A 42 -2.55 -8.92 22.23
C ALA A 42 -3.93 -8.80 22.93
N PRO A 43 -4.17 -7.71 23.68
CA PRO A 43 -5.47 -7.49 24.34
C PRO A 43 -6.56 -6.99 23.38
N CYS A 44 -6.24 -6.85 22.10
CA CYS A 44 -7.08 -6.21 21.08
C CYS A 44 -6.95 -6.95 19.74
N PRO A 45 -7.79 -6.63 18.73
CA PRO A 45 -7.60 -7.09 17.37
C PRO A 45 -6.21 -6.75 16.81
N VAL A 46 -5.73 -7.62 15.92
CA VAL A 46 -4.40 -7.55 15.32
C VAL A 46 -4.51 -7.68 13.81
N LEU A 47 -4.04 -6.66 13.09
CA LEU A 47 -3.85 -6.70 11.65
C LEU A 47 -2.40 -7.04 11.32
N ILE A 48 -2.15 -8.11 10.57
CA ILE A 48 -0.82 -8.54 10.14
C ILE A 48 -0.67 -8.29 8.64
N LEU A 49 0.31 -7.48 8.26
CA LEU A 49 0.75 -7.30 6.89
C LEU A 49 1.87 -8.32 6.63
N ASP A 50 1.49 -9.49 6.08
CA ASP A 50 2.38 -10.63 5.94
C ASP A 50 3.17 -10.57 4.62
N ALA A 51 4.43 -10.12 4.72
CA ALA A 51 5.34 -9.93 3.60
C ALA A 51 5.98 -11.23 3.08
N LYS A 52 6.04 -12.28 3.91
CA LYS A 52 6.69 -13.56 3.56
C LYS A 52 5.70 -14.67 3.28
N GLY A 53 4.51 -14.59 3.86
CA GLY A 53 3.50 -15.63 3.81
C GLY A 53 3.61 -16.66 4.93
N ASP A 54 4.57 -16.54 5.87
CA ASP A 54 4.79 -17.51 6.95
C ASP A 54 3.91 -17.26 8.19
N LEU A 55 3.09 -16.21 8.15
CA LEU A 55 2.19 -15.80 9.23
C LEU A 55 0.71 -16.05 8.90
N ALA A 56 0.41 -16.50 7.68
CA ALA A 56 -0.94 -16.73 7.19
C ALA A 56 -1.78 -17.62 8.12
N SER A 57 -1.18 -18.66 8.69
CA SER A 57 -1.84 -19.59 9.62
C SER A 57 -2.24 -19.00 10.98
N LEU A 58 -1.77 -17.79 11.32
CA LEU A 58 -2.21 -17.08 12.52
C LEU A 58 -3.60 -16.45 12.35
N GLY A 59 -3.99 -16.19 11.09
CA GLY A 59 -5.20 -15.46 10.78
C GLY A 59 -6.45 -16.30 11.05
N GLN A 60 -7.36 -15.75 11.85
CA GLN A 60 -8.76 -16.17 11.87
C GLN A 60 -9.46 -15.72 10.58
N HIS A 61 -9.02 -14.56 10.08
CA HIS A 61 -9.37 -14.04 8.76
C HIS A 61 -8.08 -13.90 7.95
N LEU A 62 -8.02 -14.58 6.81
CA LEU A 62 -6.89 -14.51 5.87
C LEU A 62 -7.41 -14.00 4.54
N MET A 63 -6.84 -12.91 4.04
CA MET A 63 -7.29 -12.30 2.79
C MET A 63 -6.15 -11.70 1.98
N ARG A 64 -6.36 -11.60 0.68
CA ARG A 64 -5.52 -10.82 -0.22
C ARG A 64 -5.94 -9.35 -0.15
N PRO A 65 -5.01 -8.40 0.07
CA PRO A 65 -5.35 -6.98 0.10
C PRO A 65 -5.73 -6.46 -1.28
N ALA A 66 -6.79 -5.64 -1.38
CA ALA A 66 -7.11 -4.91 -2.60
C ALA A 66 -7.22 -3.42 -2.27
N MET A 67 -6.74 -2.57 -3.17
CA MET A 67 -6.68 -1.12 -3.01
C MET A 67 -7.31 -0.46 -4.22
N ARG A 68 -8.10 0.60 -4.01
CA ARG A 68 -8.63 1.36 -5.14
C ARG A 68 -7.57 2.35 -5.62
N ILE A 69 -7.41 2.46 -6.93
CA ILE A 69 -6.46 3.41 -7.55
C ILE A 69 -6.70 4.84 -7.07
N ASP A 70 -7.95 5.30 -7.07
CA ASP A 70 -8.31 6.64 -6.62
C ASP A 70 -8.01 6.89 -5.13
N THR A 71 -8.27 5.92 -4.24
CA THR A 71 -7.94 6.06 -2.81
C THR A 71 -6.45 5.95 -2.48
N MET A 72 -5.69 5.25 -3.32
CA MET A 72 -4.24 5.11 -3.16
C MET A 72 -3.52 6.38 -3.57
N GLY A 73 -4.07 7.11 -4.54
CA GLY A 73 -3.53 8.37 -5.02
C GLY A 73 -2.32 8.22 -5.94
N ALA A 74 -2.02 9.30 -6.66
CA ALA A 74 -1.00 9.32 -7.71
C ALA A 74 0.40 8.97 -7.18
N ASP A 75 0.77 9.49 -6.00
CA ASP A 75 2.14 9.35 -5.46
C ASP A 75 2.50 7.89 -5.16
N LEU A 76 1.59 7.15 -4.52
CA LEU A 76 1.81 5.76 -4.15
C LEU A 76 1.82 4.84 -5.39
N ILE A 77 0.98 5.14 -6.38
CA ILE A 77 0.96 4.42 -7.67
C ILE A 77 2.21 4.72 -8.48
N ALA A 78 2.62 5.98 -8.55
CA ALA A 78 3.83 6.41 -9.25
C ALA A 78 5.06 5.69 -8.68
N ARG A 79 5.15 5.55 -7.36
CA ARG A 79 6.17 4.72 -6.70
C ARG A 79 6.07 3.26 -7.10
N ALA A 80 4.90 2.64 -7.01
CA ALA A 80 4.72 1.23 -7.36
C ALA A 80 5.05 0.93 -8.83
N LEU A 81 4.96 1.94 -9.69
CA LEU A 81 5.27 1.90 -11.11
C LEU A 81 6.69 2.37 -11.46
N ASP A 82 7.43 2.93 -10.51
CA ASP A 82 8.75 3.54 -10.72
C ASP A 82 8.72 4.62 -11.82
N LEU A 83 7.74 5.53 -11.70
CA LEU A 83 7.52 6.60 -12.67
C LEU A 83 8.50 7.76 -12.47
N SER A 84 8.91 8.39 -13.58
CA SER A 84 9.62 9.68 -13.53
C SER A 84 8.69 10.82 -13.12
N ASP A 85 9.23 11.96 -12.69
CA ASP A 85 8.44 13.13 -12.28
C ASP A 85 7.41 13.57 -13.34
N ALA A 86 7.79 13.55 -14.63
CA ALA A 86 6.88 13.90 -15.72
C ALA A 86 5.74 12.87 -15.91
N GLN A 87 6.00 11.60 -15.63
CA GLN A 87 5.01 10.52 -15.71
C GLN A 87 4.09 10.53 -14.48
N ALA A 88 4.65 10.78 -13.29
CA ALA A 88 3.91 10.97 -12.05
C ALA A 88 2.99 12.20 -12.14
N GLY A 89 3.48 13.32 -12.70
CA GLY A 89 2.67 14.51 -12.94
C GLY A 89 1.51 14.25 -13.91
N ALA A 90 1.74 13.51 -15.00
CA ALA A 90 0.66 13.10 -15.91
C ALA A 90 -0.40 12.24 -15.19
N LEU A 91 0.04 11.29 -14.36
CA LEU A 91 -0.85 10.47 -13.54
C LEU A 91 -1.65 11.31 -12.53
N GLN A 92 -1.00 12.27 -11.88
CA GLN A 92 -1.63 13.18 -10.93
C GLN A 92 -2.72 14.04 -11.59
N ILE A 93 -2.42 14.62 -12.76
CA ILE A 93 -3.40 15.40 -13.53
C ILE A 93 -4.59 14.53 -13.92
N ALA A 94 -4.34 13.31 -14.43
CA ALA A 94 -5.40 12.40 -14.83
C ALA A 94 -6.32 12.04 -13.65
N LEU A 95 -5.76 11.72 -12.48
CA LEU A 95 -6.54 11.38 -11.28
C LEU A 95 -7.28 12.59 -10.69
N ALA A 96 -6.67 13.77 -10.69
CA ALA A 96 -7.35 15.01 -10.27
C ALA A 96 -8.54 15.32 -11.19
N TRP A 97 -8.38 15.15 -12.50
CA TRP A 97 -9.48 15.30 -13.45
C TRP A 97 -10.60 14.27 -13.21
N ALA A 98 -10.25 13.02 -12.86
CA ALA A 98 -11.23 12.00 -12.52
C ALA A 98 -12.05 12.38 -11.27
N GLU A 99 -11.39 12.86 -10.22
CA GLU A 99 -12.01 13.31 -8.97
C GLU A 99 -13.01 14.45 -9.22
N ASP A 100 -12.58 15.50 -9.92
CA ASP A 100 -13.44 16.65 -10.27
C ASP A 100 -14.60 16.27 -11.19
N SER A 101 -14.42 15.22 -12.00
CA SER A 101 -15.47 14.68 -12.87
C SER A 101 -16.32 13.60 -12.18
N SER A 102 -16.11 13.35 -10.88
CA SER A 102 -16.77 12.28 -10.11
C SER A 102 -16.67 10.89 -10.76
N ARG A 103 -15.57 10.64 -11.48
CA ARG A 103 -15.27 9.36 -12.12
C ARG A 103 -14.48 8.48 -11.16
N ALA A 104 -15.08 7.38 -10.72
CA ALA A 104 -14.38 6.37 -9.94
C ALA A 104 -13.26 5.71 -10.76
N VAL A 105 -12.10 5.53 -10.15
CA VAL A 105 -10.94 4.85 -10.75
C VAL A 105 -10.54 3.75 -9.78
N VAL A 106 -11.11 2.57 -9.96
CA VAL A 106 -10.98 1.48 -8.99
C VAL A 106 -9.83 0.56 -9.38
N THR A 107 -9.83 0.15 -10.64
CA THR A 107 -8.96 -0.90 -11.17
C THR A 107 -7.87 -0.34 -12.08
N LEU A 108 -6.88 -1.18 -12.44
CA LEU A 108 -5.88 -0.84 -13.45
C LEU A 108 -6.51 -0.56 -14.82
N ALA A 109 -7.61 -1.23 -15.16
CA ALA A 109 -8.35 -0.99 -16.40
C ALA A 109 -8.98 0.40 -16.41
N ASP A 110 -9.62 0.80 -15.31
CA ASP A 110 -10.21 2.14 -15.19
C ASP A 110 -9.14 3.23 -15.32
N LEU A 111 -7.94 3.00 -14.76
CA LEU A 111 -6.82 3.91 -14.89
C LEU A 111 -6.33 4.03 -16.35
N ARG A 112 -6.28 2.92 -17.10
CA ARG A 112 -5.91 2.97 -18.52
C ARG A 112 -6.92 3.76 -19.33
N ASP A 113 -8.21 3.54 -19.09
CA ASP A 113 -9.29 4.26 -19.75
C ASP A 113 -9.21 5.75 -19.42
N LEU A 114 -9.00 6.11 -18.14
CA LEU A 114 -8.79 7.49 -17.72
C LEU A 114 -7.62 8.16 -18.45
N LEU A 115 -6.47 7.48 -18.53
CA LEU A 115 -5.30 8.02 -19.22
C LEU A 115 -5.54 8.21 -20.72
N ASN A 116 -6.25 7.28 -21.37
CA ASN A 116 -6.62 7.41 -22.79
C ASN A 116 -7.58 8.59 -23.01
N ASP A 117 -8.60 8.71 -22.16
CA ASP A 117 -9.57 9.79 -22.26
C ASP A 117 -8.94 11.15 -21.98
N SER A 118 -7.93 11.22 -21.10
CA SER A 118 -7.23 12.45 -20.77
C SER A 118 -6.51 13.07 -21.97
N LEU A 119 -6.10 12.26 -22.96
CA LEU A 119 -5.48 12.74 -24.21
C LEU A 119 -6.50 13.32 -25.21
N GLN A 120 -7.78 13.06 -25.00
CA GLN A 120 -8.86 13.53 -25.87
C GLN A 120 -9.54 14.81 -25.35
N HIS A 121 -9.17 15.25 -24.14
CA HIS A 121 -9.75 16.41 -23.48
C HIS A 121 -8.71 17.51 -23.31
N ASP A 122 -9.13 18.76 -23.42
CA ASP A 122 -8.28 19.90 -23.08
C ASP A 122 -8.24 20.09 -21.55
N LEU A 123 -7.23 19.48 -20.93
CA LEU A 123 -6.95 19.61 -19.49
C LEU A 123 -5.99 20.77 -19.18
N GLY A 124 -5.36 21.34 -20.21
CA GLY A 124 -4.26 22.29 -20.10
C GLY A 124 -4.63 23.54 -19.32
N GLY A 125 -5.86 24.04 -19.52
CA GLY A 125 -6.33 25.26 -18.89
C GLY A 125 -6.55 25.16 -17.37
N ARG A 126 -6.84 23.97 -16.82
CA ARG A 126 -7.22 23.80 -15.41
C ARG A 126 -6.21 23.01 -14.58
N TYR A 127 -5.64 21.96 -15.15
CA TYR A 127 -4.77 21.04 -14.40
C TYR A 127 -3.33 21.04 -14.91
N GLY A 128 -3.13 21.46 -16.17
CA GLY A 128 -1.84 21.42 -16.85
C GLY A 128 -1.82 20.41 -18.00
N LEU A 129 -0.73 20.42 -18.74
CA LEU A 129 -0.58 19.62 -19.95
C LEU A 129 -0.20 18.18 -19.63
N ILE A 130 -0.87 17.23 -20.30
CA ILE A 130 -0.49 15.83 -20.33
C ILE A 130 0.14 15.52 -21.69
N SER A 131 1.37 15.00 -21.68
CA SER A 131 2.02 14.52 -22.89
C SER A 131 1.55 13.09 -23.25
N PRO A 132 1.24 12.80 -24.53
CA PRO A 132 1.00 11.44 -25.01
C PRO A 132 2.15 10.48 -24.70
N VAL A 133 3.39 10.97 -24.69
CA VAL A 133 4.58 10.17 -24.38
C VAL A 133 4.58 9.72 -22.92
N SER A 134 4.23 10.62 -21.99
CA SER A 134 4.10 10.29 -20.57
C SER A 134 3.01 9.25 -20.34
N VAL A 135 1.83 9.44 -20.96
CA VAL A 135 0.72 8.47 -20.87
C VAL A 135 1.14 7.09 -21.38
N ALA A 136 1.77 7.01 -22.56
CA ALA A 136 2.24 5.75 -23.11
C ALA A 136 3.31 5.08 -22.22
N ALA A 137 4.16 5.85 -21.53
CA ALA A 137 5.11 5.32 -20.57
C ALA A 137 4.42 4.75 -19.31
N VAL A 138 3.45 5.47 -18.75
CA VAL A 138 2.65 4.98 -17.60
C VAL A 138 1.91 3.70 -17.97
N GLN A 139 1.27 3.65 -19.14
CA GLN A 139 0.55 2.45 -19.60
C GLN A 139 1.45 1.22 -19.79
N ARG A 140 2.70 1.41 -20.23
CA ARG A 140 3.68 0.32 -20.28
C ARG A 140 4.09 -0.13 -18.88
N ALA A 141 4.27 0.80 -17.94
CA ALA A 141 4.58 0.46 -16.56
C ALA A 141 3.44 -0.35 -15.91
N LEU A 142 2.17 -0.02 -16.20
CA LEU A 142 0.99 -0.75 -15.69
C LEU A 142 1.00 -2.24 -16.03
N LEU A 143 1.58 -2.64 -17.17
CA LEU A 143 1.71 -4.06 -17.57
C LEU A 143 2.43 -4.90 -16.51
N ARG A 144 3.35 -4.30 -15.74
CA ARG A 144 4.06 -4.98 -14.64
C ARG A 144 3.09 -5.37 -13.52
N LEU A 145 2.22 -4.45 -13.12
CA LEU A 145 1.22 -4.70 -12.07
C LEU A 145 0.15 -5.67 -12.54
N GLU A 146 -0.31 -5.55 -13.79
CA GLU A 146 -1.31 -6.46 -14.38
C GLU A 146 -0.83 -7.91 -14.44
N ARG A 147 0.47 -8.12 -14.67
CA ARG A 147 1.05 -9.48 -14.72
C ARG A 147 1.39 -10.02 -13.34
N GLY A 148 1.82 -9.17 -12.42
CA GLY A 148 2.33 -9.60 -11.11
C GLY A 148 1.27 -9.65 -10.01
N ALA A 149 0.32 -8.72 -10.00
CA ALA A 149 -0.71 -8.61 -8.97
C ALA A 149 -1.99 -7.91 -9.50
N PRO A 150 -2.66 -8.46 -10.54
CA PRO A 150 -3.86 -7.85 -11.13
C PRO A 150 -5.02 -7.69 -10.14
N TRP A 151 -5.04 -8.51 -9.09
CA TRP A 151 -6.04 -8.50 -8.02
C TRP A 151 -5.80 -7.42 -6.96
N ALA A 152 -4.60 -6.83 -6.89
CA ALA A 152 -4.25 -5.86 -5.86
C ALA A 152 -4.97 -4.52 -6.05
N PHE A 153 -5.55 -4.29 -7.23
CA PHE A 153 -6.25 -3.06 -7.60
C PHE A 153 -7.70 -3.35 -7.97
N ASP A 154 -8.55 -3.41 -6.95
CA ASP A 154 -9.97 -3.71 -7.04
C ASP A 154 -10.68 -3.10 -5.82
N MET A 155 -12.00 -3.31 -5.71
CA MET A 155 -12.75 -3.01 -4.49
C MET A 155 -12.18 -3.77 -3.29
N PRO A 156 -11.78 -3.07 -2.21
CA PRO A 156 -11.34 -3.71 -0.97
C PRO A 156 -12.45 -4.61 -0.42
N ARG A 157 -12.09 -5.85 -0.07
CA ARG A 157 -13.03 -6.80 0.55
C ARG A 157 -13.15 -6.62 2.07
N HIS A 158 -12.22 -5.86 2.65
CA HIS A 158 -12.12 -5.61 4.07
C HIS A 158 -11.52 -4.20 4.26
N ASP A 159 -12.11 -3.44 5.18
CA ASP A 159 -11.55 -2.18 5.64
C ASP A 159 -10.64 -2.45 6.84
N PRO A 160 -9.37 -2.00 6.86
CA PRO A 160 -8.48 -2.28 7.99
C PRO A 160 -9.01 -1.75 9.35
N ARG A 161 -9.95 -0.80 9.36
CA ARG A 161 -10.61 -0.29 10.58
C ARG A 161 -11.56 -1.30 11.20
N ASP A 162 -12.10 -2.22 10.39
CA ASP A 162 -13.04 -3.26 10.82
C ASP A 162 -12.32 -4.55 11.26
N THR A 163 -11.00 -4.49 11.46
CA THR A 163 -10.19 -5.64 11.87
C THR A 163 -10.73 -6.29 13.14
N GLN A 164 -11.00 -7.59 13.06
CA GLN A 164 -11.41 -8.43 14.19
C GLN A 164 -10.41 -9.58 14.40
N GLY A 165 -10.30 -10.05 15.65
CA GLY A 165 -9.40 -11.14 16.01
C GLY A 165 -7.98 -10.94 15.48
N ILE A 166 -7.39 -12.00 14.93
CA ILE A 166 -6.16 -11.90 14.13
C ILE A 166 -6.55 -11.93 12.65
N THR A 167 -6.36 -10.81 11.98
CA THR A 167 -6.61 -10.62 10.55
C THR A 167 -5.28 -10.54 9.82
N VAL A 168 -5.07 -11.37 8.82
CA VAL A 168 -3.82 -11.41 8.03
C VAL A 168 -4.10 -10.96 6.60
N TYR A 169 -3.39 -9.92 6.18
CA TYR A 169 -3.25 -9.52 4.78
C TYR A 169 -2.07 -10.27 4.17
N ALA A 170 -2.37 -11.24 3.31
CA ALA A 170 -1.38 -12.03 2.57
C ALA A 170 -0.74 -11.15 1.47
N ALA A 171 0.40 -10.54 1.79
CA ALA A 171 1.06 -9.54 0.95
C ALA A 171 2.37 -10.06 0.32
N ALA A 172 2.68 -11.35 0.44
CA ALA A 172 3.90 -11.95 -0.09
C ALA A 172 4.08 -11.85 -1.61
N GLU A 173 3.00 -11.74 -2.37
CA GLU A 173 3.08 -11.46 -3.81
C GLU A 173 3.39 -9.98 -4.11
N LEU A 174 2.98 -9.06 -3.23
CA LEU A 174 3.26 -7.63 -3.39
C LEU A 174 4.73 -7.31 -3.21
N THR A 175 5.46 -8.09 -2.41
CA THR A 175 6.91 -7.90 -2.18
C THR A 175 7.74 -8.26 -3.41
N ARG A 176 7.19 -9.05 -4.35
CA ARG A 176 7.84 -9.38 -5.63
C ARG A 176 7.81 -8.22 -6.63
N LEU A 177 6.96 -7.22 -6.38
CA LEU A 177 6.80 -6.04 -7.22
C LEU A 177 7.46 -4.83 -6.54
N PRO A 178 8.55 -4.29 -7.10
CA PRO A 178 9.27 -3.16 -6.52
C PRO A 178 8.33 -1.99 -6.18
N GLY A 179 8.48 -1.44 -4.97
CA GLY A 179 7.70 -0.29 -4.49
C GLY A 179 6.24 -0.60 -4.09
N LEU A 180 5.64 -1.69 -4.58
CA LEU A 180 4.21 -1.97 -4.36
C LEU A 180 3.90 -2.32 -2.90
N TYR A 181 4.69 -3.17 -2.27
CA TYR A 181 4.48 -3.51 -0.85
C TYR A 181 4.54 -2.26 0.04
N GLY A 182 5.53 -1.38 -0.16
CA GLY A 182 5.63 -0.16 0.63
C GLY A 182 4.50 0.84 0.34
N ALA A 183 4.00 0.88 -0.89
CA ALA A 183 2.84 1.68 -1.23
C ALA A 183 1.57 1.12 -0.56
N PHE A 184 1.41 -0.20 -0.49
CA PHE A 184 0.34 -0.87 0.25
C PHE A 184 0.39 -0.61 1.76
N VAL A 185 1.58 -0.68 2.38
CA VAL A 185 1.75 -0.35 3.80
C VAL A 185 1.36 1.10 4.05
N ALA A 186 1.85 2.04 3.24
CA ALA A 186 1.52 3.46 3.37
C ALA A 186 0.01 3.71 3.24
N HIS A 187 -0.63 3.12 2.24
CA HIS A 187 -2.08 3.24 2.02
C HIS A 187 -2.90 2.64 3.18
N THR A 188 -2.47 1.49 3.72
CA THR A 188 -3.16 0.85 4.86
C THR A 188 -3.08 1.72 6.11
N LEU A 189 -1.89 2.25 6.41
CA LEU A 189 -1.68 3.15 7.54
C LEU A 189 -2.45 4.48 7.37
N GLU A 190 -2.52 5.00 6.15
CA GLU A 190 -3.31 6.18 5.82
C GLU A 190 -4.79 5.96 6.07
N THR A 191 -5.33 4.84 5.59
CA THR A 191 -6.75 4.46 5.75
C THR A 191 -7.13 4.39 7.23
N LEU A 192 -6.25 3.78 8.05
CA LEU A 192 -6.44 3.73 9.50
C LEU A 192 -6.37 5.12 10.14
N TYR A 193 -5.34 5.89 9.84
CA TYR A 193 -5.12 7.19 10.46
C TYR A 193 -6.25 8.19 10.15
N SER A 194 -6.64 8.27 8.88
CA SER A 194 -7.66 9.21 8.40
C SER A 194 -9.07 8.75 8.72
N GLY A 195 -9.31 7.44 8.84
CA GLY A 195 -10.65 6.89 9.07
C GLY A 195 -10.99 6.56 10.52
N LEU A 196 -10.03 6.52 11.45
CA LEU A 196 -10.29 6.31 12.88
C LEU A 196 -10.46 7.63 13.64
N GLY A 197 -11.33 7.61 14.66
CA GLY A 197 -11.50 8.71 15.61
C GLY A 197 -10.34 8.80 16.60
N GLU A 198 -10.18 9.96 17.24
CA GLU A 198 -9.24 10.08 18.35
C GLU A 198 -9.78 9.40 19.60
N VAL A 199 -8.90 8.70 20.29
CA VAL A 199 -9.15 7.99 21.53
C VAL A 199 -8.15 8.53 22.54
N GLY A 200 -8.65 8.99 23.69
CA GLY A 200 -7.81 9.60 24.74
C GLY A 200 -6.83 8.61 25.39
N ASP A 201 -6.50 8.81 26.67
CA ASP A 201 -5.66 7.84 27.37
C ASP A 201 -6.43 6.54 27.59
N VAL A 202 -6.01 5.47 26.92
CA VAL A 202 -6.63 4.15 26.96
C VAL A 202 -5.75 3.14 27.68
N ALA A 203 -6.40 2.22 28.42
CA ALA A 203 -5.70 1.15 29.15
C ALA A 203 -5.00 0.14 28.23
N ALA A 204 -5.46 0.02 26.98
CA ALA A 204 -4.93 -0.86 25.94
C ALA A 204 -5.22 -0.27 24.55
N PRO A 205 -4.45 -0.60 23.51
CA PRO A 205 -4.78 -0.25 22.13
C PRO A 205 -6.15 -0.81 21.72
N GLY A 206 -6.83 -0.10 20.82
CA GLY A 206 -8.01 -0.63 20.12
C GLY A 206 -7.63 -1.53 18.94
N LEU A 207 -6.44 -1.33 18.38
CA LEU A 207 -5.90 -2.12 17.26
C LEU A 207 -4.38 -2.19 17.33
N MET A 208 -3.82 -3.34 16.98
CA MET A 208 -2.39 -3.47 16.70
C MET A 208 -2.17 -3.80 15.23
N VAL A 209 -1.19 -3.13 14.61
CA VAL A 209 -0.79 -3.37 13.21
C VAL A 209 0.65 -3.87 13.19
N LEU A 210 0.83 -5.06 12.64
CA LEU A 210 2.10 -5.75 12.47
C LEU A 210 2.57 -5.62 11.03
N ILE A 211 3.76 -5.07 10.84
CA ILE A 211 4.35 -4.86 9.52
C ILE A 211 5.57 -5.79 9.41
N ASP A 212 5.40 -6.94 8.75
CA ASP A 212 6.53 -7.83 8.48
C ASP A 212 7.43 -7.24 7.38
N GLU A 213 8.72 -7.56 7.43
CA GLU A 213 9.77 -6.99 6.57
C GLU A 213 9.61 -5.47 6.35
N ALA A 214 9.47 -4.75 7.46
CA ALA A 214 9.15 -3.33 7.49
C ALA A 214 10.10 -2.44 6.66
N HIS A 215 11.34 -2.84 6.43
CA HIS A 215 12.28 -2.12 5.57
C HIS A 215 11.76 -1.97 4.13
N LEU A 216 11.01 -2.95 3.62
CA LEU A 216 10.38 -2.89 2.29
C LEU A 216 9.37 -1.75 2.17
N ALA A 217 8.86 -1.22 3.29
CA ALA A 217 8.02 -0.03 3.27
C ALA A 217 8.80 1.24 2.88
N PHE A 218 10.10 1.27 3.15
CA PHE A 218 10.98 2.43 3.00
C PHE A 218 11.98 2.27 1.84
N ASP A 219 12.33 1.04 1.46
CA ASP A 219 13.25 0.78 0.36
C ASP A 219 12.73 1.38 -0.95
N GLY A 220 13.57 2.20 -1.59
CA GLY A 220 13.22 2.93 -2.81
C GLY A 220 12.02 3.88 -2.67
N ALA A 221 11.61 4.22 -1.44
CA ALA A 221 10.53 5.16 -1.20
C ALA A 221 10.95 6.59 -1.55
N THR A 222 10.04 7.35 -2.18
CA THR A 222 10.23 8.79 -2.32
C THR A 222 10.23 9.45 -0.94
N ALA A 223 10.94 10.58 -0.81
CA ALA A 223 10.99 11.30 0.46
C ALA A 223 9.59 11.73 0.96
N ALA A 224 8.64 11.95 0.05
CA ALA A 224 7.25 12.24 0.40
C ALA A 224 6.57 11.06 1.11
N VAL A 225 6.71 9.85 0.58
CA VAL A 225 6.13 8.64 1.18
C VAL A 225 6.77 8.31 2.52
N VAL A 226 8.10 8.42 2.63
CA VAL A 226 8.80 8.23 3.91
C VAL A 226 8.28 9.20 4.97
N ARG A 227 8.24 10.51 4.64
CA ARG A 227 7.72 11.54 5.56
C ARG A 227 6.28 11.26 5.97
N ARG A 228 5.45 10.73 5.06
CA ARG A 228 4.06 10.39 5.38
C ARG A 228 3.96 9.25 6.38
N ILE A 229 4.70 8.15 6.17
CA ILE A 229 4.75 7.03 7.12
C ILE A 229 5.29 7.50 8.48
N GLU A 230 6.34 8.33 8.49
CA GLU A 230 6.89 8.92 9.71
C GLU A 230 5.86 9.77 10.46
N GLN A 231 5.09 10.60 9.75
CA GLN A 231 4.03 11.40 10.32
C GLN A 231 2.94 10.52 10.94
N ILE A 232 2.46 9.51 10.22
CA ILE A 232 1.44 8.60 10.74
C ILE A 232 1.97 7.86 11.96
N THR A 233 3.21 7.39 11.94
CA THR A 233 3.85 6.75 13.10
C THR A 233 3.82 7.66 14.34
N ARG A 234 4.01 8.97 14.19
CA ARG A 234 3.94 9.90 15.34
C ARG A 234 2.52 10.10 15.87
N LEU A 235 1.52 10.07 14.98
CA LEU A 235 0.17 10.54 15.29
C LEU A 235 -0.82 9.39 15.56
N ILE A 236 -0.63 8.21 14.98
CA ILE A 236 -1.61 7.12 15.03
C ILE A 236 -1.86 6.59 16.46
N ARG A 237 -0.94 6.88 17.39
CA ARG A 237 -1.14 6.61 18.81
C ARG A 237 -2.40 7.29 19.36
N SER A 238 -2.73 8.51 18.93
CA SER A 238 -3.97 9.19 19.35
C SER A 238 -5.23 8.53 18.81
N LYS A 239 -5.11 7.61 17.84
CA LYS A 239 -6.20 6.78 17.33
C LYS A 239 -6.34 5.46 18.11
N GLY A 240 -5.57 5.27 19.18
CA GLY A 240 -5.53 4.02 19.92
C GLY A 240 -4.85 2.87 19.18
N VAL A 241 -4.02 3.14 18.17
CA VAL A 241 -3.35 2.12 17.36
C VAL A 241 -1.89 1.93 17.80
N GLY A 242 -1.49 0.68 17.98
CA GLY A 242 -0.09 0.29 18.20
C GLY A 242 0.54 -0.32 16.95
N LEU A 243 1.65 0.24 16.47
CA LEU A 243 2.42 -0.30 15.36
C LEU A 243 3.54 -1.22 15.85
N ILE A 244 3.77 -2.33 15.15
CA ILE A 244 4.91 -3.20 15.34
C ILE A 244 5.67 -3.31 14.02
N TYR A 245 6.91 -2.83 14.01
CA TYR A 245 7.82 -2.94 12.87
C TYR A 245 8.72 -4.16 13.05
N VAL A 246 8.66 -5.10 12.11
CA VAL A 246 9.52 -6.29 12.13
C VAL A 246 10.49 -6.24 10.96
N THR A 247 11.78 -6.22 11.27
CA THR A 247 12.84 -6.17 10.25
C THR A 247 14.12 -6.82 10.77
N GLN A 248 15.19 -6.83 9.98
CA GLN A 248 16.44 -7.48 10.38
C GLN A 248 17.21 -6.65 11.40
N SER A 249 17.32 -5.34 11.19
CA SER A 249 18.08 -4.43 12.05
C SER A 249 17.29 -3.15 12.31
N PRO A 250 17.44 -2.51 13.50
CA PRO A 250 16.89 -1.18 13.76
C PRO A 250 17.32 -0.12 12.73
N SER A 251 18.51 -0.29 12.15
CA SER A 251 19.06 0.60 11.12
C SER A 251 18.33 0.54 9.77
N ASP A 252 17.47 -0.46 9.57
CA ASP A 252 16.69 -0.61 8.33
C ASP A 252 15.43 0.26 8.34
N LEU A 253 15.17 0.96 9.46
CA LEU A 253 14.06 1.90 9.62
C LEU A 253 14.58 3.34 9.60
N PRO A 254 13.80 4.31 9.09
CA PRO A 254 14.11 5.73 9.25
C PRO A 254 14.27 6.09 10.72
N TYR A 255 15.22 6.98 11.03
CA TYR A 255 15.54 7.35 12.42
C TYR A 255 14.31 7.87 13.19
N ILE A 256 13.38 8.54 12.50
CA ILE A 256 12.13 9.03 13.10
C ILE A 256 11.26 7.87 13.55
N VAL A 257 11.07 6.85 12.70
CA VAL A 257 10.29 5.65 13.04
C VAL A 257 10.97 4.90 14.17
N ALA A 258 12.27 4.62 14.04
CA ALA A 258 13.05 3.92 15.05
C ALA A 258 13.02 4.64 16.42
N GLY A 259 12.99 5.97 16.43
CA GLY A 259 12.88 6.80 17.63
C GLY A 259 11.50 6.75 18.31
N GLN A 260 10.44 6.38 17.60
CA GLN A 260 9.10 6.22 18.18
C GLN A 260 8.88 4.88 18.88
N LEU A 261 9.81 3.92 18.74
CA LEU A 261 9.64 2.57 19.28
C LEU A 261 9.97 2.55 20.77
N ALA A 262 8.94 2.56 21.63
CA ALA A 262 9.14 2.49 23.07
C ALA A 262 9.55 1.08 23.54
N THR A 263 9.06 0.05 22.86
CA THR A 263 9.45 -1.34 23.11
C THR A 263 10.39 -1.83 22.02
N ARG A 264 11.50 -2.47 22.41
CA ARG A 264 12.46 -3.10 21.50
C ARG A 264 12.68 -4.55 21.91
N ILE A 265 12.55 -5.46 20.95
CA ILE A 265 12.83 -6.88 21.08
C ILE A 265 13.91 -7.24 20.05
N GLN A 266 15.14 -7.39 20.53
CA GLN A 266 16.30 -7.66 19.68
C GLN A 266 16.68 -9.13 19.77
N HIS A 267 16.45 -9.89 18.71
CA HIS A 267 16.97 -11.25 18.55
C HIS A 267 18.43 -11.25 18.05
N ALA A 268 19.01 -12.45 17.98
CA ALA A 268 20.36 -12.66 17.46
C ALA A 268 20.56 -12.02 16.07
N LEU A 269 21.68 -11.34 15.90
CA LEU A 269 22.20 -10.85 14.62
C LEU A 269 23.43 -11.67 14.21
N ARG A 270 23.72 -11.70 12.91
CA ARG A 270 24.96 -12.30 12.39
C ARG A 270 26.08 -11.27 12.45
N ALA A 271 27.33 -11.73 12.38
CA ALA A 271 28.53 -10.87 12.30
C ALA A 271 29.56 -11.45 11.31
N SER A 272 29.11 -11.71 10.08
CA SER A 272 29.97 -12.26 9.01
C SER A 272 30.50 -11.23 8.02
N THR A 273 29.95 -10.01 8.02
CA THR A 273 30.30 -8.94 7.07
C THR A 273 30.48 -7.61 7.80
N PRO A 274 31.20 -6.63 7.23
CA PRO A 274 31.31 -5.29 7.81
C PRO A 274 29.94 -4.63 8.05
N GLN A 275 28.99 -4.85 7.13
CA GLN A 275 27.61 -4.36 7.28
C GLN A 275 26.91 -5.01 8.47
N HIS A 276 27.09 -6.32 8.68
CA HIS A 276 26.57 -7.01 9.86
C HIS A 276 27.16 -6.46 11.17
N HIS A 277 28.46 -6.17 11.21
CA HIS A 277 29.07 -5.54 12.39
C HIS A 277 28.52 -4.13 12.66
N LYS A 278 28.24 -3.34 11.62
CA LYS A 278 27.60 -2.03 11.76
C LYS A 278 26.19 -2.15 12.32
N ALA A 279 25.39 -3.07 11.78
CA ALA A 279 24.03 -3.35 12.26
C ALA A 279 24.02 -3.78 13.74
N LEU A 280 24.98 -4.61 14.15
CA LEU A 280 25.12 -5.07 15.52
C LEU A 280 25.42 -3.93 16.51
N ARG A 281 26.34 -3.02 16.15
CA ARG A 281 26.66 -1.84 16.97
C ARG A 281 25.46 -0.91 17.07
N ALA A 282 24.82 -0.61 15.95
CA ALA A 282 23.62 0.22 15.92
C ALA A 282 22.50 -0.39 16.78
N ALA A 283 22.28 -1.70 16.69
CA ALA A 283 21.30 -2.40 17.52
C ALA A 283 21.60 -2.25 19.02
N ALA A 284 22.86 -2.44 19.43
CA ALA A 284 23.28 -2.26 20.81
C ALA A 284 23.08 -0.82 21.31
N GLU A 285 23.44 0.19 20.51
CA GLU A 285 23.30 1.62 20.83
C GLU A 285 21.84 2.06 21.01
N THR A 286 20.90 1.39 20.32
CA THR A 286 19.46 1.71 20.45
C THR A 286 18.79 1.08 21.69
N MET A 287 19.47 0.18 22.39
CA MET A 287 18.92 -0.52 23.55
C MET A 287 19.26 0.21 24.86
N PRO A 288 18.28 0.52 25.70
CA PRO A 288 18.53 1.01 27.06
C PRO A 288 19.37 0.04 27.88
N GLY A 289 20.26 0.57 28.71
CA GLY A 289 21.23 -0.21 29.47
C GLY A 289 22.54 -0.43 28.71
N ASN A 290 23.56 -0.92 29.41
CA ASN A 290 24.89 -1.14 28.83
C ASN A 290 24.93 -2.41 27.96
N ILE A 291 24.03 -2.51 26.98
CA ILE A 291 23.99 -3.63 26.03
C ILE A 291 25.14 -3.48 25.05
N SER A 292 25.93 -4.54 24.90
CA SER A 292 27.05 -4.56 23.96
C SER A 292 26.69 -5.34 22.70
N ALA A 293 27.45 -5.11 21.64
CA ALA A 293 27.43 -5.93 20.43
C ALA A 293 27.65 -7.43 20.75
N ALA A 294 28.53 -7.74 21.70
CA ALA A 294 28.77 -9.11 22.16
C ALA A 294 27.54 -9.74 22.84
N SER A 295 26.76 -8.94 23.57
CA SER A 295 25.51 -9.39 24.21
C SER A 295 24.48 -9.85 23.18
N ILE A 296 24.36 -9.13 22.05
CA ILE A 296 23.45 -9.51 20.97
C ILE A 296 23.96 -10.72 20.19
N LEU A 297 25.27 -10.83 19.97
CA LEU A 297 25.87 -12.01 19.33
C LEU A 297 25.74 -13.29 20.16
N GLY A 298 25.76 -13.16 21.49
CA GLY A 298 25.62 -14.30 22.41
C GLY A 298 24.20 -14.88 22.50
N LEU A 299 23.21 -14.29 21.84
CA LEU A 299 21.83 -14.77 21.90
C LEU A 299 21.67 -16.09 21.13
N ALA A 300 21.07 -17.08 21.80
CA ALA A 300 20.62 -18.30 21.12
C ALA A 300 19.32 -18.06 20.33
N THR A 301 18.99 -18.98 19.42
CA THR A 301 17.69 -18.96 18.72
C THR A 301 16.56 -19.06 19.74
N GLY A 302 15.57 -18.17 19.63
CA GLY A 302 14.47 -18.09 20.60
C GLY A 302 14.79 -17.29 21.87
N GLN A 303 16.00 -16.73 21.99
CA GLN A 303 16.29 -15.68 22.97
C GLN A 303 16.25 -14.30 22.30
N ALA A 304 15.92 -13.29 23.09
CA ALA A 304 15.98 -11.89 22.68
C ALA A 304 16.37 -11.00 23.86
N ILE A 305 16.99 -9.86 23.58
CA ILE A 305 17.10 -8.77 24.53
C ILE A 305 15.83 -7.93 24.43
N VAL A 306 15.09 -7.81 25.53
CA VAL A 306 13.83 -7.08 25.59
C VAL A 306 14.01 -5.83 26.45
N SER A 307 13.65 -4.68 25.90
CA SER A 307 13.50 -3.41 26.60
C SER A 307 12.07 -2.91 26.39
N ALA A 308 11.32 -2.70 27.46
CA ALA A 308 9.97 -2.17 27.43
C ALA A 308 9.80 -1.10 28.51
N PRO A 309 8.85 -0.16 28.37
CA PRO A 309 8.59 0.81 29.42
C PRO A 309 8.09 0.13 30.70
N ASP A 310 8.56 0.61 31.86
CA ASP A 310 8.01 0.26 33.17
C ASP A 310 6.63 0.89 33.41
N GLU A 311 6.01 0.67 34.58
CA GLU A 311 4.69 1.24 34.89
C GLU A 311 4.66 2.78 34.80
N ALA A 312 5.77 3.45 35.11
CA ALA A 312 5.94 4.90 35.00
C ALA A 312 6.23 5.38 33.56
N GLY A 313 6.44 4.45 32.63
CA GLY A 313 6.69 4.72 31.21
C GLY A 313 8.15 5.01 30.89
N LYS A 314 9.07 4.78 31.83
CA LYS A 314 10.51 4.88 31.60
C LYS A 314 11.03 3.62 30.92
N PRO A 315 11.95 3.72 29.95
CA PRO A 315 12.52 2.55 29.32
C PRO A 315 13.27 1.69 30.36
N PHE A 316 12.83 0.45 30.55
CA PHE A 316 13.52 -0.49 31.42
C PHE A 316 14.77 -1.05 30.70
N PRO A 317 15.92 -1.21 31.37
CA PRO A 317 17.13 -1.75 30.74
C PRO A 317 16.89 -3.08 30.02
N GLY A 318 17.54 -3.24 28.87
CA GLY A 318 17.49 -4.45 28.07
C GLY A 318 17.92 -5.67 28.90
N ARG A 319 17.12 -6.74 28.85
CA ARG A 319 17.44 -8.01 29.52
C ARG A 319 17.29 -9.17 28.55
N VAL A 320 18.13 -10.19 28.68
CA VAL A 320 17.98 -11.43 27.91
C VAL A 320 16.77 -12.20 28.42
N VAL A 321 15.90 -12.62 27.50
CA VAL A 321 14.65 -13.33 27.78
C VAL A 321 14.55 -14.51 26.83
N ALA A 322 14.13 -15.67 27.34
CA ALA A 322 13.67 -16.77 26.52
C ALA A 322 12.25 -16.45 26.02
N ILE A 323 12.08 -16.31 24.70
CA ILE A 323 10.79 -16.01 24.09
C ILE A 323 9.85 -17.18 24.30
N GLN A 324 8.70 -16.91 24.91
CA GLN A 324 7.65 -17.91 25.04
C GLN A 324 6.84 -17.95 23.75
N ARG A 325 6.95 -19.04 22.99
CA ARG A 325 6.22 -19.23 21.72
C ARG A 325 4.70 -19.14 21.91
N GLY A 326 4.02 -18.70 20.85
CA GLY A 326 2.57 -18.81 20.73
C GLY A 326 2.10 -20.27 20.65
N ARG A 327 0.79 -20.47 20.71
CA ARG A 327 0.14 -21.79 20.59
C ARG A 327 -0.14 -22.14 19.14
N LEU A 328 -0.38 -21.15 18.29
CA LEU A 328 -0.72 -21.38 16.89
C LEU A 328 0.53 -21.71 16.08
N PRO A 329 0.45 -22.67 15.14
CA PRO A 329 1.55 -22.96 14.24
C PRO A 329 1.79 -21.79 13.29
N LEU A 330 3.04 -21.60 12.87
CA LEU A 330 3.43 -20.63 11.85
C LEU A 330 3.79 -21.38 10.56
N HIS A 331 2.96 -21.26 9.55
CA HIS A 331 3.18 -21.84 8.24
C HIS A 331 2.41 -21.06 7.16
N ALA A 332 2.86 -21.22 5.92
CA ALA A 332 2.15 -20.68 4.78
C ALA A 332 0.82 -21.40 4.57
N VAL A 333 -0.18 -20.61 4.20
CA VAL A 333 -1.50 -21.10 3.79
C VAL A 333 -1.71 -20.63 2.36
N ASP A 334 -1.94 -21.57 1.45
CA ASP A 334 -2.18 -21.25 0.05
C ASP A 334 -3.54 -20.57 -0.11
N LEU A 335 -3.51 -19.31 -0.55
CA LEU A 335 -4.70 -18.63 -1.05
C LEU A 335 -4.79 -18.87 -2.56
N PRO A 336 -5.91 -19.37 -3.08
CA PRO A 336 -6.12 -19.52 -4.51
C PRO A 336 -5.72 -18.23 -5.23
N THR A 337 -4.91 -18.34 -6.28
CA THR A 337 -4.57 -17.18 -7.11
C THR A 337 -5.87 -16.66 -7.73
N PRO A 338 -6.25 -15.40 -7.49
CA PRO A 338 -7.44 -14.84 -8.12
C PRO A 338 -7.22 -14.91 -9.62
N THR A 339 -8.12 -15.58 -10.34
CA THR A 339 -8.13 -15.52 -11.79
C THR A 339 -8.36 -14.07 -12.17
N ALA A 340 -7.43 -13.49 -12.95
CA ALA A 340 -7.62 -12.14 -13.47
C ALA A 340 -9.01 -12.07 -14.11
N PRO A 341 -9.86 -11.09 -13.77
CA PRO A 341 -11.16 -10.99 -14.41
C PRO A 341 -10.92 -10.93 -15.91
N ARG A 342 -11.50 -11.89 -16.65
CA ARG A 342 -11.58 -11.83 -18.11
C ARG A 342 -12.02 -10.41 -18.45
N GLN A 343 -11.27 -9.73 -19.32
CA GLN A 343 -11.58 -8.37 -19.78
C GLN A 343 -13.09 -8.23 -19.88
N ARG A 344 -13.68 -7.29 -19.13
CA ARG A 344 -15.08 -6.92 -19.37
C ARG A 344 -15.19 -6.68 -20.87
N PRO A 345 -16.12 -7.31 -21.59
CA PRO A 345 -16.31 -6.98 -22.99
C PRO A 345 -16.44 -5.47 -23.04
N ARG A 346 -15.58 -4.81 -23.85
CA ARG A 346 -15.63 -3.37 -24.06
C ARG A 346 -17.09 -3.00 -24.17
N ARG A 347 -17.54 -2.02 -23.36
CA ARG A 347 -18.82 -1.36 -23.62
C ARG A 347 -18.79 -1.07 -25.12
N PRO A 348 -19.75 -1.58 -25.93
CA PRO A 348 -19.75 -1.23 -27.34
C PRO A 348 -19.67 0.29 -27.37
N ALA A 349 -18.73 0.82 -28.17
CA ALA A 349 -18.70 2.25 -28.43
C ALA A 349 -20.16 2.67 -28.68
N PRO A 350 -20.64 3.81 -28.12
CA PRO A 350 -21.97 4.30 -28.44
C PRO A 350 -22.08 4.17 -29.95
N SER A 351 -23.04 3.36 -30.40
CA SER A 351 -23.13 2.95 -31.80
C SER A 351 -22.92 4.23 -32.59
N GLN A 352 -21.83 4.30 -33.37
CA GLN A 352 -21.80 5.28 -34.43
C GLN A 352 -23.00 4.88 -35.26
N THR A 353 -24.12 5.56 -35.05
CA THR A 353 -25.24 5.53 -35.95
C THR A 353 -24.58 5.78 -37.28
N ALA A 354 -24.56 4.75 -38.13
CA ALA A 354 -24.16 4.90 -39.51
C ALA A 354 -24.85 6.17 -40.00
N PRO A 355 -24.14 7.08 -40.69
CA PRO A 355 -24.78 8.28 -41.22
C PRO A 355 -26.07 7.83 -41.89
N ALA A 356 -27.20 8.35 -41.41
CA ALA A 356 -28.51 7.89 -41.83
C ALA A 356 -28.50 7.82 -43.36
N ALA A 357 -28.83 6.65 -43.91
CA ALA A 357 -28.96 6.51 -45.35
C ALA A 357 -29.80 7.70 -45.84
N PRO A 358 -29.33 8.45 -46.87
CA PRO A 358 -30.02 9.66 -47.30
C PRO A 358 -31.47 9.29 -47.55
N ARG A 359 -32.38 9.95 -46.83
CA ARG A 359 -33.82 9.74 -47.03
C ARG A 359 -34.09 9.89 -48.53
N PRO A 360 -34.77 8.92 -49.18
CA PRO A 360 -35.13 9.10 -50.58
C PRO A 360 -35.88 10.41 -50.68
N ARG A 361 -35.34 11.34 -51.48
CA ARG A 361 -35.97 12.63 -51.71
C ARG A 361 -37.38 12.35 -52.23
N PRO A 362 -38.41 12.96 -51.66
CA PRO A 362 -39.77 12.69 -52.08
C PRO A 362 -39.92 13.03 -53.57
N TRP A 363 -40.68 12.19 -54.27
CA TRP A 363 -40.91 12.16 -55.72
C TRP A 363 -41.34 13.50 -56.35
N TYR A 364 -41.76 14.48 -55.56
CA TYR A 364 -42.08 15.84 -56.00
C TYR A 364 -40.86 16.79 -56.11
N PHE A 365 -39.62 16.35 -55.84
CA PHE A 365 -38.40 17.16 -56.04
C PHE A 365 -37.81 17.08 -57.46
N TRP A 366 -38.30 16.17 -58.31
CA TRP A 366 -37.82 16.02 -59.69
C TRP A 366 -38.30 17.09 -60.71
N PRO A 367 -39.43 17.81 -60.55
CA PRO A 367 -39.84 18.81 -61.54
C PRO A 367 -39.04 20.11 -61.50
N LEU A 368 -38.39 20.44 -60.37
CA LEU A 368 -37.74 21.74 -60.18
C LEU A 368 -36.34 21.82 -60.82
N LEU A 369 -35.61 20.69 -60.90
CA LEU A 369 -34.29 20.63 -61.53
C LEU A 369 -34.38 20.61 -63.07
N CYS A 370 -35.44 20.04 -63.65
CA CYS A 370 -35.66 20.07 -65.10
C CYS A 370 -36.04 21.47 -65.60
N PHE A 371 -36.71 22.30 -64.80
CA PHE A 371 -37.09 23.66 -65.20
C PHE A 371 -35.88 24.62 -65.26
N VAL A 372 -34.91 24.47 -64.36
CA VAL A 372 -33.69 25.29 -64.32
C VAL A 372 -32.71 24.92 -65.45
N ALA A 373 -32.65 23.63 -65.83
CA ALA A 373 -31.81 23.17 -66.95
C ALA A 373 -32.38 23.57 -68.32
N LEU A 374 -33.71 23.61 -68.50
CA LEU A 374 -34.31 24.05 -69.76
C LEU A 374 -34.23 25.58 -69.97
N TRP A 375 -34.31 26.38 -68.90
CA TRP A 375 -34.22 27.84 -69.01
C TRP A 375 -32.80 28.35 -69.28
N SER A 376 -31.77 27.63 -68.82
CA SER A 376 -30.37 28.00 -69.07
C SER A 376 -29.92 27.69 -70.51
N ALA A 377 -30.53 26.71 -71.17
CA ALA A 377 -30.26 26.42 -72.59
C ALA A 377 -30.92 27.41 -73.56
N VAL A 378 -32.05 28.03 -73.17
CA VAL A 378 -32.75 29.04 -74.00
C VAL A 378 -32.12 30.44 -73.86
N ALA A 379 -31.54 30.76 -72.69
CA ALA A 379 -30.92 32.07 -72.44
C ALA A 379 -29.52 32.26 -73.10
N LEU A 380 -28.88 31.20 -73.58
CA LEU A 380 -27.52 31.23 -74.15
C LEU A 380 -27.48 31.15 -75.68
N GLY A 381 -28.63 31.13 -76.35
CA GLY A 381 -28.68 30.93 -77.80
C GLY A 381 -29.73 31.75 -78.51
N TYR A 382 -29.73 33.08 -78.39
CA TYR A 382 -30.38 33.98 -79.37
C TYR A 382 -29.84 35.42 -79.23
N VAL A 383 -28.92 35.81 -80.10
CA VAL A 383 -28.76 37.21 -80.54
C VAL A 383 -28.67 37.19 -82.08
N PRO A 384 -29.71 37.65 -82.78
CA PRO A 384 -29.62 37.95 -84.20
C PRO A 384 -29.29 39.43 -84.40
N HIS A 385 -28.27 39.71 -85.23
CA HIS A 385 -28.32 40.67 -86.34
C HIS A 385 -27.11 40.50 -87.24
#